data_AF-A0A1E3XGQ8-F1
#
_entry.id   AF-A0A1E3XGQ8-F1
#
_cell.length_a   1.000
_cell.length_b   1.000
_cell.length_c   1.000
_cell.angle_alpha   90.00
_cell.angle_beta   90.00
_cell.angle_gamma   90.00
#
_symmetry.space_group_name_H-M   'P 1'
#
loop_
_entity.id
_entity.type
_entity.pdbx_description
1 polymer ?
#
loop_
_entity_poly.entity_id
_entity_poly.type
_entity_poly.pdbx_seq_one_letter_code
_entity_poly.pdbx_strand_id
1 'polypeptide(L)' 'MGILMSAKQPIFSIIIPTHNRPKQLESCLNSIINLDYPNDRFEVVVLLGLSWMA' A
#
# COMPACT_ATOMS: atom_id res chain seq x y z
N MET A 1 27.61 -18.05 -11.94
CA MET A 1 27.57 -16.60 -11.65
C MET A 1 26.54 -15.99 -12.59
N GLY A 2 25.25 -16.11 -12.27
CA GLY A 2 24.15 -15.75 -13.17
C GLY A 2 23.83 -14.26 -13.11
N ILE A 3 23.54 -13.68 -14.28
CA ILE A 3 23.32 -12.26 -14.56
C ILE A 3 22.22 -11.67 -13.64
N LEU A 4 22.56 -10.67 -12.84
CA LEU A 4 21.58 -9.84 -12.15
C LEU A 4 20.91 -8.94 -13.20
N MET A 5 19.75 -9.34 -13.68
CA MET A 5 18.85 -8.40 -14.34
C MET A 5 18.44 -7.35 -13.30
N SER A 6 19.00 -6.15 -13.38
CA SER A 6 18.47 -4.98 -12.69
C SER A 6 17.19 -4.56 -13.39
N ALA A 7 16.11 -5.34 -13.23
CA ALA A 7 14.79 -4.87 -13.56
C ALA A 7 14.47 -3.76 -12.57
N LYS A 8 14.44 -2.51 -13.05
CA LYS A 8 14.07 -1.36 -12.22
C LYS A 8 12.72 -1.69 -11.57
N GLN A 9 12.69 -1.76 -10.25
CA GLN A 9 11.47 -2.06 -9.48
C GLN A 9 10.35 -1.11 -9.93
N PRO A 10 9.08 -1.51 -10.08
CA PRO A 10 8.02 -0.63 -10.60
C PRO A 10 7.76 0.61 -9.71
N ILE A 11 6.92 1.53 -10.18
CA ILE A 11 6.27 2.53 -9.33
C ILE A 11 4.78 2.23 -9.35
N PHE A 12 4.13 2.19 -8.20
CA PHE A 12 2.71 1.85 -8.11
C PHE A 12 2.02 2.50 -6.92
N SER A 13 0.69 2.45 -6.91
CA SER A 13 -0.13 2.93 -5.79
C SER A 13 -0.89 1.77 -5.15
N ILE A 14 -0.93 1.74 -3.83
CA ILE A 14 -1.74 0.79 -3.04
C ILE A 14 -3.04 1.50 -2.65
N ILE A 15 -4.16 1.01 -3.17
CA ILE A 15 -5.49 1.55 -2.83
C ILE A 15 -6.13 0.67 -1.76
N ILE A 16 -6.40 1.25 -0.59
CA ILE A 16 -7.02 0.54 0.54
C ILE A 16 -8.44 1.09 0.75
N PRO A 17 -9.47 0.44 0.18
CA PRO A 17 -10.85 0.73 0.55
C PRO A 17 -11.12 0.18 1.96
N THR A 18 -11.65 1.03 2.84
CA THR A 18 -11.99 0.61 4.20
C THR A 18 -13.18 1.41 4.74
N HIS A 19 -14.01 0.75 5.55
CA HIS A 19 -15.19 1.36 6.17
C HIS A 19 -15.32 0.92 7.62
N ASN A 20 -15.14 1.85 8.56
CA ASN A 20 -15.26 1.63 10.00
C ASN A 20 -14.41 0.47 10.56
N ARG A 21 -13.18 0.30 10.05
CA ARG A 21 -12.22 -0.77 10.48
C ARG A 21 -10.85 -0.20 10.91
N PRO A 22 -10.77 0.62 11.98
CA PRO A 22 -9.52 1.29 12.36
C PRO A 22 -8.40 0.31 12.75
N LYS A 23 -8.70 -0.74 13.53
CA LYS A 23 -7.69 -1.73 13.99
C LYS A 23 -7.09 -2.54 12.83
N GLN A 24 -7.93 -2.96 11.89
CA GLN A 24 -7.47 -3.70 10.71
C GLN A 24 -6.68 -2.79 9.77
N LEU A 25 -7.12 -1.54 9.60
CA LEU A 25 -6.39 -0.55 8.82
C LEU A 25 -5.00 -0.31 9.41
N GLU A 26 -4.89 -0.13 10.72
CA GLU A 26 -3.61 0.03 11.41
C GLU A 26 -2.67 -1.17 11.17
N SER A 27 -3.17 -2.40 11.37
CA SER A 27 -2.38 -3.61 11.10
C SER A 27 -1.94 -3.73 9.63
N CYS A 28 -2.81 -3.36 8.69
CA CYS A 28 -2.51 -3.36 7.26
C CYS A 28 -1.42 -2.33 6.91
N LEU A 29 -1.56 -1.09 7.40
CA LEU A 29 -0.57 -0.03 7.18
C LEU A 29 0.79 -0.40 7.80
N ASN A 30 0.80 -0.98 9.01
CA ASN A 30 2.01 -1.48 9.64
C ASN A 30 2.67 -2.57 8.79
N SER A 31 1.90 -3.46 8.16
CA SER A 31 2.45 -4.48 7.26
C SER A 31 3.07 -3.87 6.00
N ILE A 32 2.47 -2.80 5.45
CA ILE A 32 2.97 -2.09 4.27
C ILE A 32 4.27 -1.33 4.57
N ILE A 33 4.36 -0.66 5.72
CA ILE A 33 5.57 0.08 6.14
C ILE A 33 6.77 -0.85 6.34
N ASN A 34 6.54 -2.13 6.65
CA ASN A 34 7.58 -3.13 6.86
C ASN A 34 7.95 -3.93 5.60
N LEU A 35 7.47 -3.53 4.41
CA LEU A 35 7.89 -4.16 3.16
C LEU A 35 9.36 -3.87 2.86
N ASP A 36 10.09 -4.89 2.39
CA ASP A 36 11.42 -4.72 1.79
C ASP A 36 11.29 -4.17 0.36
N TYR A 37 10.78 -2.95 0.25
CA TYR A 37 10.56 -2.24 -1.00
C TYR A 37 10.84 -0.74 -0.80
N PRO A 38 11.47 -0.03 -1.75
CA PRO A 38 11.82 1.36 -1.50
C PRO A 38 10.59 2.25 -1.34
N ASN A 39 10.56 3.04 -0.26
CA ASN A 39 9.42 3.88 0.11
C ASN A 39 9.14 5.02 -0.87
N ASP A 40 10.11 5.39 -1.71
CA ASP A 40 9.97 6.39 -2.78
C ASP A 40 9.35 5.82 -4.07
N ARG A 41 9.05 4.52 -4.08
CA ARG A 41 8.52 3.81 -5.26
C ARG A 41 7.04 3.47 -5.14
N PHE A 42 6.37 3.80 -4.04
CA PHE A 42 4.94 3.63 -3.92
C PHE A 42 4.27 4.65 -3.00
N GLU A 43 2.97 4.79 -3.18
CA GLU A 43 2.09 5.57 -2.31
C GLU A 43 0.94 4.70 -1.80
N VAL A 44 0.37 5.08 -0.65
CA VAL A 44 -0.80 4.41 -0.06
C VAL A 44 -1.95 5.39 -0.01
N VAL A 45 -3.04 5.06 -0.70
CA VAL A 45 -4.25 5.89 -0.75
C VAL A 45 -5.37 5.14 -0.01
N VAL A 46 -5.83 5.72 1.10
CA VAL A 46 -6.91 5.16 1.91
C VAL A 46 -8.24 5.78 1.50
N LEU A 47 -9.15 4.96 1.01
CA LEU A 47 -10.51 5.37 0.69
C LEU A 47 -11.40 5.07 1.90
N LEU A 48 -11.67 6.10 2.69
CA LEU A 48 -12.67 6.06 3.75
C LEU A 48 -14.03 6.23 3.09
N GLY A 49 -14.87 5.19 3.13
CA GLY A 49 -16.24 5.30 2.67
C GLY A 49 -17.00 6.36 3.48
N LEU A 50 -17.07 7.58 2.99
CA LEU A 50 -18.13 8.51 3.38
C LEU A 50 -19.41 7.92 2.79
N SER A 51 -20.45 7.73 3.59
CA SER A 51 -21.75 7.24 3.12
C SER A 51 -22.34 8.24 2.10
N TRP A 52 -22.12 8.04 0.79
CA TRP A 52 -22.71 8.86 -0.28
C TRP A 52 -23.98 8.26 -0.89
N MET A 53 -24.66 7.39 -0.14
CA MET A 53 -26.06 7.04 -0.39
C MET A 53 -26.80 7.06 0.96
N ALA A 54 -27.21 8.25 1.39
CA ALA A 54 -28.41 8.38 2.21
C ALA A 54 -29.64 8.25 1.30
#